data_AF-A0A5N5IXT9-F1
#
_entry.id   AF-A0A5N5IXT9-F1
#
_cell.length_a   1.000
_cell.length_b   1.000
_cell.length_c   1.000
_cell.angle_alpha   90.00
_cell.angle_beta   90.00
_cell.angle_gamma   90.00
#
_symmetry.space_group_name_H-M   'P 1'
#
loop_
_entity.id
_entity.type
_entity.pdbx_description
1 polymer ?
#
loop_
_entity_poly.entity_id
_entity_poly.type
_entity_poly.pdbx_seq_one_letter_code
_entity_poly.pdbx_strand_id
1 'polypeptide(L)' 'MSHVSLFSMTFGDLKPKDTSGYKELSYDPLRHDPLIYCIIEETNYGRYLKIPEESTKYYTYVVDSLNNGIIYVSSYAGDK' A
#
# COMPACT_ATOMS: atom_id res chain seq x y z
N MET A 1 -5.26 15.52 -9.61
CA MET A 1 -5.21 15.04 -8.22
C MET A 1 -4.88 13.56 -8.27
N SER A 2 -3.91 13.10 -7.48
CA SER A 2 -3.48 11.71 -7.46
C SER A 2 -3.67 11.19 -6.06
N HIS A 3 -4.48 10.15 -5.92
CA HIS A 3 -4.82 9.54 -4.64
C HIS A 3 -4.22 8.14 -4.59
N VAL A 4 -3.55 7.84 -3.49
CA VAL A 4 -3.07 6.49 -3.18
C VAL A 4 -3.98 5.92 -2.09
N SER A 5 -4.53 4.75 -2.36
CA SER A 5 -5.28 3.95 -1.41
C SER A 5 -4.56 2.63 -1.17
N LEU A 6 -4.51 2.20 0.07
CA LEU A 6 -3.96 0.91 0.47
C LEU A 6 -5.05 0.19 1.24
N PHE A 7 -5.35 -1.03 0.85
CA PHE A 7 -6.37 -1.85 1.47
C PHE A 7 -7.77 -1.23 1.48
N SER A 8 -8.16 -0.55 0.40
CA SER A 8 -9.38 0.26 0.32
C SER A 8 -9.45 1.40 1.34
N MET A 9 -8.34 1.71 2.02
CA MET A 9 -8.15 2.88 2.87
C MET A 9 -7.51 4.00 2.05
N THR A 10 -8.16 5.16 1.99
CA THR A 10 -7.62 6.31 1.25
C THR A 10 -6.64 7.10 2.11
N PHE A 11 -5.44 7.37 1.60
CA PHE A 11 -4.53 8.32 2.21
C PHE A 11 -4.67 9.68 1.52
N GLY A 12 -5.37 10.61 2.17
CA GLY A 12 -5.65 11.94 1.61
C GLY A 12 -4.40 12.77 1.33
N ASP A 13 -3.34 12.57 2.11
CA ASP A 13 -2.15 13.43 2.10
C ASP A 13 -0.91 12.81 1.45
N LEU A 14 -1.02 11.58 0.91
CA LEU A 14 0.12 10.88 0.33
C LEU A 14 0.16 11.12 -1.18
N LYS A 15 1.11 11.94 -1.64
CA LYS A 15 1.29 12.20 -3.07
C LYS A 15 2.18 11.14 -3.72
N PRO A 16 2.02 10.88 -5.03
CA PRO A 16 3.01 10.09 -5.76
C PRO A 16 4.41 10.70 -5.61
N LYS A 17 5.41 9.85 -5.31
CA LYS A 17 6.82 10.22 -5.03
C LYS A 17 7.09 10.85 -3.65
N ASP A 18 6.11 10.90 -2.74
CA ASP A 18 6.42 11.22 -1.34
C ASP A 18 7.27 10.11 -0.73
N THR A 19 8.45 10.47 -0.23
CA THR A 19 9.47 9.53 0.26
C THR A 19 9.41 9.24 1.76
N SER A 20 8.48 9.85 2.52
CA SER A 20 8.58 9.89 4.00
C SER A 20 7.27 9.70 4.79
N GLY A 21 6.19 9.24 4.17
CA GLY A 21 4.94 8.97 4.91
C GLY A 21 4.91 7.58 5.54
N TYR A 22 5.01 7.48 6.87
CA TYR A 22 4.60 6.27 7.60
C TYR A 22 3.12 6.38 7.96
N LYS A 23 2.35 5.34 7.67
CA LYS A 23 0.94 5.22 8.08
C LYS A 23 0.70 3.82 8.63
N GLU A 24 0.16 3.76 9.84
CA GLU A 24 -0.28 2.52 10.44
C GLU A 24 -1.55 2.03 9.73
N LEU A 25 -1.62 0.72 9.48
CA LEU A 25 -2.71 0.09 8.75
C LEU A 25 -3.56 -0.68 9.75
N SER A 26 -4.76 -0.18 10.03
CA SER A 26 -5.78 -0.94 10.76
C SER A 26 -6.49 -1.89 9.79
N TYR A 27 -5.77 -2.88 9.28
CA TYR A 27 -6.30 -3.87 8.33
C TYR A 27 -7.37 -4.76 8.99
N ASP A 28 -8.47 -5.00 8.28
CA ASP A 28 -9.58 -5.86 8.69
C ASP A 28 -9.93 -6.70 7.46
N PRO A 29 -9.62 -8.01 7.44
CA PRO A 29 -9.80 -8.85 6.26
C PRO A 29 -11.27 -9.02 5.83
N LEU A 30 -12.24 -8.65 6.68
CA LEU A 30 -13.66 -8.67 6.32
C LEU A 30 -14.13 -7.39 5.64
N ARG A 31 -13.36 -6.30 5.74
CA ARG A 31 -13.73 -4.97 5.27
C ARG A 31 -12.78 -4.38 4.25
N HIS A 32 -11.55 -4.88 4.22
CA HIS A 32 -10.46 -4.32 3.46
C HIS A 32 -9.90 -5.38 2.50
N ASP A 33 -9.82 -5.03 1.22
CA ASP A 33 -9.18 -5.89 0.23
C ASP A 33 -7.66 -5.83 0.41
N PRO A 34 -6.88 -6.91 0.19
CA PRO A 34 -5.43 -6.89 0.25
C PRO A 34 -4.82 -6.23 -1.02
N LEU A 35 -5.19 -4.99 -1.32
CA LEU A 35 -4.91 -4.31 -2.59
C LEU A 35 -4.28 -2.93 -2.37
N ILE A 36 -3.18 -2.63 -3.06
CA ILE A 36 -2.76 -1.24 -3.30
C ILE A 36 -3.49 -0.74 -4.54
N TYR A 37 -4.16 0.40 -4.44
CA TYR A 37 -4.83 1.05 -5.55
C TYR A 37 -4.42 2.51 -5.62
N CYS A 38 -3.96 2.99 -6.78
CA CYS A 38 -3.63 4.40 -6.96
C CYS A 38 -4.02 4.93 -8.33
N ILE A 39 -4.31 6.23 -8.38
CA ILE A 39 -4.68 6.93 -9.61
C ILE A 39 -3.60 7.96 -9.94
N ILE A 40 -3.01 7.88 -11.14
CA ILE A 40 -2.02 8.82 -11.65
C ILE A 40 -2.44 9.24 -13.05
N GLU A 41 -2.56 10.56 -13.29
CA GLU A 41 -2.87 11.11 -14.62
C GLU A 41 -4.05 10.36 -15.29
N GLU A 42 -5.11 10.11 -14.51
CA GLU A 42 -6.35 9.41 -14.93
C GLU A 42 -6.21 7.90 -15.17
N THR A 43 -5.02 7.33 -14.99
CA THR A 43 -4.78 5.90 -15.07
C THR A 43 -4.86 5.26 -13.69
N ASN A 44 -5.62 4.16 -13.61
CA ASN A 44 -5.80 3.37 -12.40
C ASN A 44 -4.77 2.23 -12.36
N TYR A 45 -4.05 2.11 -11.25
CA TYR A 45 -3.11 1.03 -11.00
C TYR A 45 -3.55 0.23 -9.77
N GLY A 46 -3.40 -1.08 -9.85
CA GLY A 46 -3.73 -2.01 -8.79
C GLY A 46 -2.64 -3.05 -8.59
N ARG A 47 -2.31 -3.36 -7.34
CA ARG A 47 -1.43 -4.48 -6.99
C ARG A 47 -1.95 -5.21 -5.77
N TYR A 48 -2.30 -6.48 -5.95
CA TYR A 48 -2.60 -7.37 -4.83
C TYR A 48 -1.36 -7.61 -3.98
N LEU A 49 -1.58 -7.69 -2.67
CA LEU A 49 -0.56 -7.94 -1.66
C LEU A 49 -0.77 -9.31 -1.04
N LYS A 50 0.34 -9.95 -0.67
CA LYS A 50 0.29 -11.11 0.19
C LYS A 50 0.06 -10.63 1.63
N ILE A 51 -1.02 -11.09 2.24
CA ILE A 51 -1.29 -10.86 3.66
C ILE A 51 -0.30 -11.69 4.50
N PRO A 52 0.34 -11.11 5.54
CA PRO A 52 1.23 -11.85 6.41
C PRO A 52 0.46 -12.92 7.20
N GLU A 53 1.18 -13.95 7.66
CA GLU A 53 0.59 -14.99 8.52
C GLU A 53 0.17 -14.39 9.87
N GLU A 54 -0.86 -14.95 10.51
CA GLU A 54 -1.41 -14.46 11.80
C GLU A 54 -0.35 -14.36 12.92
N SER A 55 0.70 -15.17 12.84
CA SER A 55 1.84 -15.15 13.78
C SER A 55 2.72 -13.90 13.65
N THR A 56 2.59 -13.14 12.56
CA THR A 56 3.44 -11.98 12.25
C THR A 56 2.97 -10.76 13.04
N LYS A 57 3.77 -10.31 14.01
CA LYS A 57 3.41 -9.17 14.86
C LYS A 57 3.56 -7.81 14.16
N TYR A 58 4.59 -7.68 13.33
CA TYR A 58 4.87 -6.44 12.61
C TYR A 58 5.15 -6.75 11.15
N TYR A 59 4.39 -6.08 10.27
CA TYR A 59 4.56 -6.20 8.84
C TYR A 59 4.45 -4.82 8.20
N THR A 60 5.45 -4.48 7.39
CA THR A 60 5.50 -3.19 6.69
C THR A 60 5.48 -3.45 5.19
N TYR A 61 4.64 -2.72 4.47
CA TYR A 61 4.70 -2.61 3.01
C TYR A 61 5.33 -1.29 2.64
N VAL A 62 6.24 -1.32 1.67
CA VAL A 62 6.89 -0.13 1.12
C VAL A 62 6.59 -0.07 -0.37
N VAL A 63 5.99 1.04 -0.82
CA VAL A 63 5.81 1.31 -2.25
C VAL A 63 7.11 1.92 -2.77
N ASP A 64 7.93 1.11 -3.44
CA ASP A 64 9.27 1.51 -3.86
C ASP A 64 9.22 2.46 -5.07
N SER A 65 8.39 2.11 -6.06
CA SER A 65 8.24 2.91 -7.27
C SER A 65 6.97 2.57 -8.05
N LEU A 66 6.59 3.50 -8.92
CA LEU A 66 5.57 3.33 -9.95
C LEU A 66 6.24 3.63 -11.29
N ASN A 67 6.50 2.59 -12.07
CA ASN A 67 7.10 2.73 -13.40
C ASN A 67 6.49 1.70 -14.36
N ASN A 68 6.39 2.05 -15.65
CA ASN A 68 5.87 1.19 -16.71
C ASN A 68 4.50 0.55 -16.40
N GLY A 69 3.66 1.27 -15.64
CA GLY A 69 2.34 0.81 -15.20
C GLY A 69 2.34 -0.29 -14.15
N ILE A 70 3.47 -0.53 -13.50
CA ILE A 70 3.62 -1.51 -12.42
C ILE A 70 3.88 -0.79 -11.10
N ILE A 71 3.14 -1.17 -10.07
CA ILE A 71 3.42 -0.77 -8.68
C ILE A 71 4.48 -1.74 -8.14
N TYR A 72 5.66 -1.25 -7.77
CA TYR A 72 6.69 -2.06 -7.11
C TYR A 72 6.56 -1.92 -5.60
N VAL A 73 6.46 -3.06 -4.93
CA VAL A 73 6.21 -3.13 -3.48
C VAL A 73 7.17 -4.13 -2.85
N SER A 74 7.91 -3.64 -1.87
CA SER A 74 8.71 -4.44 -0.96
C SER A 74 7.97 -4.65 0.35
N SER A 75 8.31 -5.71 1.08
CA SER A 75 7.74 -5.97 2.39
C SER A 75 8.76 -6.49 3.38
N TYR A 76 8.54 -6.13 4.65
CA TYR A 76 9.42 -6.45 5.76
C TYR A 76 8.60 -7.01 6.92
N ALA A 77 8.98 -8.20 7.39
CA ALA A 77 8.51 -8.77 8.64
C ALA A 77 9.60 -8.57 9.70
N GLY A 78 9.22 -8.14 10.91
CA GLY A 78 10.16 -7.95 12.01
C GLY A 78 9.57 -8.43 13.33
N ASP A 79 10.44 -8.84 14.26
CA ASP A 79 10.06 -9.26 15.61
C ASP A 79 10.11 -8.12 16.63
N LYS A 80 11.03 -7.17 16.43
CA LYS A 80 11.09 -5.78 16.92
C LYS A 80 12.44 -5.19 16.53
#